data_AF-A0A5K0VHK1-F1
#
_entry.id   AF-A0A5K0VHK1-F1
#
_cell.length_a   1.000
_cell.length_b   1.000
_cell.length_c   1.000
_cell.angle_alpha   90.00
_cell.angle_beta   90.00
_cell.angle_gamma   90.00
#
_symmetry.space_group_name_H-M   'P 1'
#
loop_
_entity.id
_entity.type
_entity.pdbx_description
1 polymer ?
#
loop_
_entity_poly.entity_id
_entity_poly.type
_entity_poly.pdbx_seq_one_letter_code
_entity_poly.pdbx_strand_id
1 'polypeptide(L)' 'HFLLTNLLLEKMKATALESGIEGRIVIVSSAGHSMTYKSGIRFKNINNPSG' A
#
# COMPACT_ATOMS: atom_id res chain seq x y z
N HIS A 1 -9.43 2.68 -3.86
CA HIS A 1 -8.23 1.98 -4.37
C HIS A 1 -7.00 2.66 -3.79
N PHE A 2 -6.02 1.92 -3.27
CA PHE A 2 -4.83 2.51 -2.64
C PHE A 2 -3.81 2.88 -3.74
N LEU A 3 -3.30 4.11 -3.76
CA LEU A 3 -2.45 4.59 -4.87
C LEU A 3 -1.25 3.68 -5.12
N LEU A 4 -0.62 3.17 -4.05
CA LEU A 4 0.52 2.26 -4.16
C LEU A 4 0.17 0.96 -4.90
N THR A 5 -1.04 0.41 -4.77
CA THR A 5 -1.38 -0.82 -5.50
C THR A 5 -1.41 -0.57 -7.01
N ASN A 6 -1.92 0.59 -7.44
CA ASN A 6 -1.91 0.98 -8.85
C ASN A 6 -0.48 1.16 -9.38
N LEU A 7 0.40 1.78 -8.59
CA LEU A 7 1.80 2.00 -8.97
C LEU A 7 2.60 0.69 -9.08
N LEU A 8 2.24 -0.34 -8.30
CA LEU A 8 2.95 -1.63 -8.29
C LEU A 8 2.52 -2.60 -9.40
N LEU A 9 1.31 -2.44 -9.95
CA LEU A 9 0.72 -3.43 -10.87
C LEU A 9 1.61 -3.73 -12.08
N GLU A 10 2.14 -2.71 -12.75
CA GLU A 10 2.96 -2.91 -13.95
C GLU A 10 4.27 -3.65 -13.63
N LYS A 11 4.89 -3.33 -12.49
CA LYS A 11 6.11 -4.03 -12.06
C LYS A 11 5.82 -5.49 -11.70
N MET A 12 4.71 -5.75 -11.02
CA MET A 12 4.29 -7.11 -10.66
C MET A 12 4.02 -7.98 -11.89
N LYS A 13 3.35 -7.43 -12.91
CA LYS A 13 3.13 -8.15 -14.19
C LYS A 13 4.44 -8.52 -14.86
N ALA A 14 5.37 -7.55 -14.98
CA ALA A 14 6.67 -7.78 -15.60
C ALA A 14 7.48 -8.86 -14.86
N THR A 15 7.52 -8.80 -13.52
CA THR A 15 8.23 -9.80 -12.71
C THR A 15 7.59 -11.18 -12.80
N ALA A 16 6.26 -11.28 -12.83
CA ALA A 16 5.59 -12.56 -13.01
C ALA A 16 5.90 -13.19 -14.37
N LEU A 17 5.98 -12.37 -15.43
CA LEU A 17 6.37 -12.82 -16.77
C LEU A 17 7.82 -13.31 -16.82
N GLU A 18 8.75 -12.58 -16.19
CA GLU A 18 10.19 -12.91 -16.20
C GLU A 18 10.53 -14.12 -15.31
N SER A 19 9.92 -14.21 -14.12
CA SER A 19 10.23 -15.26 -13.15
C SER A 19 9.36 -16.51 -13.29
N GLY A 20 8.22 -16.42 -13.98
CA GLY A 20 7.19 -17.47 -14.00
C GLY A 20 6.46 -17.64 -12.66
N ILE A 21 6.68 -16.76 -11.68
CA ILE A 21 6.12 -16.83 -10.33
C ILE A 21 5.12 -15.69 -10.14
N GLU A 22 3.90 -16.03 -9.73
CA GLU A 22 2.86 -15.03 -9.43
C GLU A 22 3.14 -14.26 -8.12
N GLY A 23 3.15 -12.93 -8.21
CA GLY A 23 3.16 -12.06 -7.03
C GLY A 23 1.76 -11.83 -6.47
N ARG A 24 1.66 -11.58 -5.16
CA ARG A 24 0.37 -11.27 -4.48
C ARG A 24 0.52 -9.99 -3.66
N ILE A 25 -0.52 -9.13 -3.71
CA ILE A 25 -0.65 -7.99 -2.80
C ILE A 25 -1.49 -8.43 -1.61
N VAL A 26 -0.94 -8.32 -0.40
CA VAL A 26 -1.66 -8.60 0.85
C VAL A 26 -1.97 -7.28 1.53
N ILE A 27 -3.26 -6.93 1.61
CA ILE A 27 -3.72 -5.76 2.37
C ILE A 27 -3.96 -6.19 3.81
N VAL A 28 -3.16 -5.68 4.73
CA VAL A 28 -3.32 -5.95 6.17
C VAL A 28 -4.19 -4.84 6.77
N SER A 29 -5.27 -5.22 7.46
CA SER A 29 -6.16 -4.30 8.17
C SER A 29 -6.31 -4.70 9.64
N SER A 30 -6.83 -3.79 10.46
CA SER A 30 -7.08 -4.00 11.89
C SER A 30 -8.29 -3.18 12.30
N ALA A 31 -9.10 -3.63 13.27
CA ALA A 31 -10.21 -2.83 13.79
C ALA A 31 -9.76 -1.43 14.30
N GLY A 32 -8.50 -1.29 14.73
CA GLY A 32 -7.93 0.01 15.12
C GLY A 32 -7.82 1.03 13.98
N HIS A 33 -7.97 0.63 12.71
CA HIS A 33 -7.96 1.56 11.57
C HIS A 33 -9.12 2.57 11.63
N SER A 34 -10.23 2.26 12.33
CA SER A 34 -11.34 3.19 12.55
C SER A 34 -11.12 4.14 13.73
N MET A 35 -10.11 3.87 14.57
CA MET A 35 -9.73 4.70 15.72
C MET A 35 -8.64 5.71 15.39
N THR A 36 -8.29 5.87 14.11
CA THR A 36 -7.26 6.79 13.63
C THR A 36 -7.83 8.17 13.28
N TYR A 37 -6.98 9.08 12.79
CA TYR A 37 -7.37 10.42 12.36
C TYR A 37 -8.51 10.37 11.33
N LYS A 38 -9.41 11.37 11.36
CA LYS A 38 -10.58 11.45 10.45
C LYS A 38 -10.23 11.31 8.96
N SER A 39 -9.02 11.70 8.56
CA SER A 39 -8.54 11.65 7.18
C SER A 39 -7.75 10.38 6.85
N GLY A 40 -7.68 9.41 7.76
CA GLY A 40 -6.84 8.23 7.63
C GLY A 40 -5.34 8.56 7.73
N ILE A 41 -4.55 7.98 6.82
CA ILE A 41 -3.10 8.13 6.79
C ILE A 41 -2.71 9.53 6.30
N ARG A 42 -1.94 10.28 7.10
CA ARG A 42 -1.43 11.63 6.76
C ARG A 42 -0.19 11.56 5.86
N PHE A 43 -0.34 11.12 4.61
CA PHE A 43 0.79 10.94 3.67
C PHE A 43 1.70 12.16 3.54
N LYS A 44 1.12 13.37 3.56
CA LYS A 44 1.87 14.63 3.47
C LYS A 44 2.88 14.83 4.61
N ASN A 45 2.64 14.22 5.76
CA ASN A 45 3.43 14.40 6.98
C ASN A 45 3.98 13.07 7.50
N ILE A 46 4.02 12.02 6.67
CA ILE A 46 4.42 10.68 7.11
C ILE A 46 5.87 10.63 7.64
N ASN A 47 6.73 11.53 7.17
CA ASN A 47 8.11 11.67 7.61
C ASN A 47 8.30 12.77 8.67
N ASN A 48 7.22 13.38 9.18
CA ASN A 48 7.32 14.41 10.22
C ASN A 48 7.48 13.73 11.60
N PRO A 49 8.61 13.92 12.30
CA PRO A 49 8.81 13.33 13.62
C PRO A 49 7.83 13.85 14.67
N SER A 50 7.20 15.01 14.46
CA SER A 50 6.21 15.59 15.36
C SER A 50 4.78 15.05 15.15
N GLY A 51 4.55 14.20 14.15
CA GLY A 51 3.25 13.58 13.86
C GLY A 51 2.25 14.50 13.20
#